data_AF-A0A439MPB0-F1
#
_entry.id   AF-A0A439MPB0-F1
#
_cell.length_a   1.000
_cell.length_b   1.000
_cell.length_c   1.000
_cell.angle_alpha   90.00
_cell.angle_beta   90.00
_cell.angle_gamma   90.00
#
_symmetry.space_group_name_H-M   'P 1'
#
loop_
_entity.id
_entity.type
_entity.pdbx_description
1 polymer ?
#
loop_
_entity_poly.entity_id
_entity_poly.type
_entity_poly.pdbx_seq_one_letter_code
_entity_poly.pdbx_strand_id
1 'polypeptide(L)'
;MRIIAHNAKCQGHARCSAQAPEIFKLDDEGYILPGDIEVAEGEQLRASQGARSCPERALEVDRTSAARFEPAAIQPRAGED
;
A
#
# COMPACT_ATOMS: atom_id res chain seq x y z
N MET A 1 -4.59 -2.48 -7.34
CA MET A 1 -4.18 -1.12 -6.92
C MET A 1 -3.61 -1.30 -5.53
N ARG A 2 -2.51 -0.63 -5.23
CA ARG A 2 -1.82 -0.76 -3.96
C ARG A 2 -1.66 0.61 -3.32
N ILE A 3 -1.72 0.69 -2.00
CA ILE A 3 -1.30 1.87 -1.25
C ILE A 3 0.05 1.59 -0.62
N ILE A 4 1.05 2.40 -0.93
CA ILE A 4 2.38 2.33 -0.34
C ILE A 4 2.40 3.24 0.88
N ALA A 5 2.76 2.68 2.04
CA ALA A 5 2.84 3.42 3.30
C ALA A 5 4.26 3.92 3.56
N HIS A 6 4.44 5.24 3.51
CA HIS A 6 5.68 5.90 3.89
C HIS A 6 5.63 6.22 5.39
N ASN A 7 5.82 5.21 6.25
CA ASN A 7 5.65 5.35 7.71
C ASN A 7 6.48 6.50 8.32
N ALA A 8 7.67 6.79 7.77
CA ALA A 8 8.52 7.91 8.22
C ALA A 8 7.87 9.30 8.02
N LYS A 9 6.86 9.43 7.16
CA LYS A 9 6.08 10.67 6.97
C LYS A 9 4.80 10.70 7.82
N CYS A 10 4.39 9.57 8.40
CA CYS A 10 3.16 9.51 9.17
C CYS A 10 3.31 10.28 10.48
N GLN A 11 2.32 11.11 10.81
CA GLN A 11 2.29 11.94 12.03
C GLN A 11 1.04 11.68 12.88
N GLY A 12 0.44 10.49 12.77
CA GLY A 12 -0.67 10.08 13.66
C GLY A 12 -2.01 10.80 13.47
N HIS A 13 -2.25 11.47 12.33
CA HIS A 13 -3.50 12.23 12.11
C HIS A 13 -4.78 11.38 11.99
N ALA A 14 -4.67 10.06 11.80
CA ALA A 14 -5.77 9.10 11.68
C ALA A 14 -6.86 9.38 10.59
N ARG A 15 -6.69 10.41 9.74
CA ARG A 15 -7.66 10.80 8.70
C ARG A 15 -7.91 9.70 7.66
N CYS A 16 -6.88 8.92 7.33
CA CYS A 16 -7.01 7.80 6.41
C CYS A 16 -7.96 6.72 6.96
N SER A 17 -7.79 6.35 8.23
CA SER A 17 -8.68 5.40 8.91
C SER A 17 -10.08 5.97 9.11
N ALA A 18 -10.22 7.25 9.46
CA ALA A 18 -11.53 7.90 9.54
C ALA A 18 -12.29 7.86 8.21
N GLN A 19 -11.59 7.96 7.07
CA GLN A 19 -12.19 7.90 5.74
C GLN A 19 -12.51 6.47 5.27
N ALA A 20 -11.64 5.51 5.59
CA ALA A 20 -11.78 4.11 5.18
C ALA A 20 -11.16 3.17 6.24
N PRO A 21 -11.88 2.93 7.35
CA PRO A 21 -11.34 2.18 8.50
C PRO A 21 -11.10 0.70 8.21
N GLU A 22 -11.74 0.17 7.17
CA GLU A 22 -11.53 -1.21 6.73
C GLU A 22 -10.21 -1.40 5.98
N ILE A 23 -9.67 -0.34 5.40
CA ILE A 23 -8.47 -0.37 4.55
C ILE A 23 -7.24 0.10 5.34
N PHE A 24 -7.39 1.18 6.12
CA PHE A 24 -6.28 1.79 6.85
C PHE A 24 -6.36 1.43 8.33
N LYS A 25 -5.65 0.36 8.69
CA LYS A 25 -5.48 -0.07 10.08
C LYS A 25 -4.36 0.74 10.72
N LEU A 26 -4.63 1.23 11.93
CA LEU A 26 -3.68 2.01 12.72
C LEU A 26 -3.20 1.17 13.90
N ASP A 27 -2.05 1.52 14.45
CA ASP A 27 -1.67 1.09 15.80
C ASP A 27 -2.42 1.88 16.88
N ASP A 28 -2.14 1.53 18.14
CA ASP A 28 -2.78 2.15 19.30
C ASP A 28 -2.42 3.63 19.48
N GLU A 29 -1.36 4.12 18.83
CA GLU A 29 -0.92 5.52 18.84
C GLU A 29 -1.48 6.31 17.64
N GLY A 30 -2.23 5.67 16.75
CA GLY A 30 -2.88 6.30 15.60
C GLY A 30 -2.00 6.42 14.35
N TYR A 31 -0.84 5.76 14.34
CA TYR A 31 0.02 5.67 13.15
C TYR A 31 -0.46 4.57 12.23
N ILE A 32 -0.29 4.75 10.92
CA ILE A 32 -0.57 3.70 9.94
C ILE A 32 0.39 2.53 10.19
N LEU A 33 -0.14 1.30 10.18
CA LEU A 33 0.70 0.10 10.25
C LEU A 33 1.69 0.05 9.07
N PRO A 34 2.89 -0.53 9.27
CA PRO A 34 3.89 -0.64 8.21
C PRO A 34 3.50 -1.66 7.14
N GLY A 35 3.97 -1.39 5.92
CA GLY A 35 3.76 -2.26 4.77
C GLY A 35 2.74 -1.73 3.77
N ASP A 36 2.80 -2.28 2.58
CA ASP A 36 1.88 -1.90 1.51
C ASP A 36 0.51 -2.56 1.68
N ILE A 37 -0.53 -1.85 1.25
CA ILE A 37 -1.92 -2.30 1.34
C ILE A 37 -2.40 -2.65 -0.06
N GLU A 38 -2.60 -3.94 -0.33
CA GLU A 38 -3.31 -4.40 -1.52
C GLU A 38 -4.81 -4.09 -1.37
N VAL A 39 -5.36 -3.35 -2.33
CA VAL A 39 -6.74 -2.86 -2.25
C VAL A 39 -7.65 -3.81 -3.00
N ALA A 40 -8.67 -4.31 -2.30
CA ALA A 40 -9.68 -5.20 -2.85
C ALA A 40 -10.45 -4.54 -4.02
N GLU A 41 -11.00 -5.38 -4.90
CA GLU A 41 -11.85 -4.90 -5.98
C GLU A 41 -13.13 -4.26 -5.41
N GLY A 42 -13.51 -3.09 -5.93
CA GLY A 42 -14.63 -2.28 -5.44
C GLY A 42 -14.23 -1.27 -4.36
N GLU A 43 -13.07 -1.43 -3.71
CA GLU A 43 -12.61 -0.52 -2.64
C GLU A 43 -11.68 0.61 -3.14
N GLN A 44 -11.35 0.62 -4.43
CA GLN A 44 -10.32 1.51 -4.96
C GLN A 44 -10.64 3.00 -4.76
N LEU A 45 -11.91 3.38 -4.85
CA LEU A 45 -12.33 4.75 -4.60
C LEU A 45 -12.11 5.15 -3.12
N ARG A 46 -12.50 4.28 -2.18
CA ARG A 46 -12.34 4.53 -0.73
C ARG A 46 -10.87 4.59 -0.35
N ALA A 47 -10.04 3.69 -0.86
CA ALA A 47 -8.60 3.72 -0.63
C ALA A 47 -7.96 5.00 -1.20
N SER A 48 -8.33 5.41 -2.42
CA SER A 48 -7.84 6.65 -3.02
C SER A 48 -8.25 7.89 -2.22
N GLN A 49 -9.49 7.95 -1.72
CA GLN A 49 -9.96 9.03 -0.86
C GLN A 49 -9.23 9.04 0.49
N GLY A 50 -9.07 7.88 1.13
CA GLY A 50 -8.35 7.77 2.40
C GLY A 50 -6.88 8.15 2.28
N ALA A 51 -6.20 7.72 1.22
CA ALA A 51 -4.82 8.13 0.94
C ALA A 51 -4.69 9.66 0.77
N ARG A 52 -5.57 10.27 -0.03
CA ARG A 52 -5.61 11.73 -0.25
C ARG A 52 -5.98 12.55 0.98
N SER A 53 -6.63 11.93 1.97
CA SER A 53 -6.98 12.61 3.21
C SER A 53 -5.75 12.91 4.10
N CYS A 54 -4.63 12.23 3.86
CA CYS A 54 -3.41 12.38 4.65
C CYS A 54 -2.72 13.73 4.37
N PRO A 55 -2.60 14.64 5.35
CA PRO A 55 -1.95 15.95 5.14
C PRO A 55 -0.46 15.81 4.84
N GLU A 56 0.19 14.78 5.39
CA GLU A 56 1.64 14.54 5.22
C GLU A 56 2.00 13.85 3.90
N ARG A 57 0.99 13.41 3.12
CA ARG A 57 1.18 12.58 1.93
C ARG A 57 2.01 11.32 2.24
N ALA A 58 1.74 10.71 3.39
CA ALA A 58 2.38 9.47 3.82
C ALA A 58 1.84 8.22 3.09
N LEU A 59 0.75 8.35 2.33
CA LEU A 59 0.11 7.26 1.61
C LEU A 59 0.15 7.54 0.11
N GLU A 60 0.87 6.70 -0.63
CA GLU A 60 1.00 6.79 -2.08
C GLU A 60 0.09 5.78 -2.78
N VAL A 61 -0.60 6.22 -3.85
CA VAL A 61 -1.49 5.34 -4.62
C VAL A 61 -0.73 4.80 -5.83
N ASP A 62 -0.34 3.52 -5.78
CA ASP A 62 0.23 2.81 -6.91
C ASP A 62 -0.89 2.15 -7.74
N ARG A 63 -1.06 2.64 -8.97
CA ARG A 63 -2.08 2.18 -9.92
C ARG A 63 -1.53 1.19 -10.94
N THR A 64 -0.25 0.83 -10.84
CA THR A 64 0.37 -0.09 -11.78
C THR A 64 -0.32 -1.45 -11.67
N SER A 65 -0.74 -2.01 -12.80
CA SER A 65 -1.28 -3.37 -12.87
C SER A 65 -0.22 -4.35 -12.37
N ALA A 66 -0.61 -5.33 -11.55
CA ALA A 66 0.26 -6.37 -11.01
C ALA A 66 0.95 -7.24 -12.08
N ALA A 67 0.60 -7.08 -13.37
CA ALA A 67 1.14 -7.86 -14.48
C ALA A 67 2.54 -7.42 -14.97
N ARG A 68 3.26 -6.53 -14.28
CA ARG A 68 4.57 -6.03 -14.76
C ARG A 68 5.73 -6.17 -13.79
N PHE A 69 5.73 -7.14 -12.88
CA PHE A 69 6.94 -7.44 -12.12
C PHE A 69 6.99 -8.92 -11.68
N GLU A 70 7.38 -9.81 -12.61
CA GLU A 70 8.14 -11.01 -12.24
C GLU A 70 9.57 -10.87 -12.82
N PRO A 71 10.54 -10.29 -12.08
CA PRO A 71 11.93 -10.43 -12.45
C PRO A 71 12.51 -11.68 -11.76
N ALA A 72 12.91 -12.64 -12.60
CA ALA A 72 13.92 -13.67 -12.36
C ALA A 72 13.54 -14.95 -11.58
N ALA A 73 12.76 -15.82 -12.22
CA ALA A 73 13.09 -17.25 -12.23
C ALA A 73 14.13 -17.52 -13.34
N ILE A 74 15.37 -17.05 -13.15
CA ILE A 74 16.51 -17.56 -13.93
C ILE A 74 16.98 -18.83 -13.22
N GLN A 75 16.40 -19.97 -13.57
CA GLN A 75 16.95 -21.27 -13.17
C GLN A 75 18.21 -21.56 -14.02
N PRO A 76 19.30 -22.07 -13.43
CA PRO A 76 20.50 -22.44 -14.19
C PRO A 76 20.19 -23.64 -15.07
N ARG A 77 20.60 -23.59 -16.34
CA ARG A 77 20.60 -24.76 -17.22
C ARG A 77 21.58 -25.79 -16.68
N ALA A 78 21.06 -26.90 -16.20
CA ALA A 78 21.83 -28.11 -15.96
C ALA A 78 22.18 -28.77 -17.30
N GLY A 79 23.42 -29.23 -17.43
CA GLY A 79 23.86 -30.19 -18.45
C GLY A 79 25.12 -29.77 -19.20
N GLU A 80 26.22 -30.49 -19.00
CA GLU A 80 26.93 -31.27 -20.02
C GLU A 80 28.03 -32.11 -19.31
N ASP A 81 28.27 -33.32 -19.85
CA ASP A 81 28.87 -34.57 -19.32
C ASP A 81 30.10 -34.53 -18.38
#